data_AF-A0A517VKC3-F1
#
_entry.id   AF-A0A517VKC3-F1
#
_cell.length_a   1.000
_cell.length_b   1.000
_cell.length_c   1.000
_cell.angle_alpha   90.00
_cell.angle_beta   90.00
_cell.angle_gamma   90.00
#
_symmetry.space_group_name_H-M   'P 1'
#
loop_
_entity.id
_entity.type
_entity.pdbx_description
1 polymer ?
#
loop_
_entity_poly.entity_id
_entity_poly.type
_entity_poly.pdbx_seq_one_letter_code
_entity_poly.pdbx_strand_id
1 'polypeptide(L)'
;MLSYIRIPGIIICLAITSPWTAFADQREADPFRPFPDQLAPSLFNEVQDKAFGGVLDDEKALYYYVLKHLRDTSLEDQKQAAAFNLQQRRSEIKLFREHPERELPIFPDLFKNSDRYKGRLVTLTGRVRKLIHYPAADDNQYGMKTLYEAWLFTDDSQQNPTVVICTEVPPALKNGLPEGTDVIDHVTVTGYLFKMYVYNAQDTSRVAPLILAKQLEWNPRTTDERGSRLFSQILAGTLIVLIAGVAIAMWKASQRDKQFRERRLQKNPDQVDFNQLEKPTEKTQPEKITPDTKTSESKPQDDSGT
;
A
#
# COMPACT_ATOMS: atom_id res chain seq x y z
N MET A 1 -41.56 -83.15 -61.81
CA MET A 1 -40.34 -82.37 -61.45
C MET A 1 -40.45 -81.96 -59.99
N LEU A 2 -39.32 -81.66 -59.32
CA LEU A 2 -39.30 -81.41 -57.87
C LEU A 2 -39.68 -79.97 -57.50
N SER A 3 -40.08 -79.82 -56.24
CA SER A 3 -40.32 -78.56 -55.52
C SER A 3 -39.14 -77.59 -55.57
N TYR A 4 -39.41 -76.28 -55.51
CA TYR A 4 -38.64 -75.39 -54.63
C TYR A 4 -39.46 -74.17 -54.15
N ILE A 5 -39.25 -73.78 -52.89
CA ILE A 5 -39.90 -72.62 -52.24
C ILE A 5 -39.08 -71.35 -52.49
N ARG A 6 -39.71 -70.20 -52.73
CA ARG A 6 -39.07 -68.88 -52.65
C ARG A 6 -39.95 -67.79 -52.01
N ILE A 7 -39.36 -67.17 -51.00
CA ILE A 7 -39.71 -65.95 -50.24
C ILE A 7 -38.33 -65.25 -50.11
N PRO A 8 -38.14 -63.93 -50.36
CA PRO A 8 -38.77 -62.86 -49.57
C PRO A 8 -39.12 -61.56 -50.32
N GLY A 9 -39.68 -60.58 -49.59
CA GLY A 9 -39.98 -59.24 -50.11
C GLY A 9 -40.57 -58.23 -49.11
N ILE A 10 -40.30 -58.36 -47.81
CA ILE A 10 -40.79 -57.40 -46.79
C ILE A 10 -39.76 -56.29 -46.60
N ILE A 11 -40.14 -55.06 -46.92
CA ILE A 11 -39.35 -53.86 -46.62
C ILE A 11 -39.64 -53.45 -45.18
N ILE A 12 -38.70 -53.68 -44.27
CA ILE A 12 -38.76 -53.16 -42.90
C ILE A 12 -38.15 -51.76 -42.89
N CYS A 13 -39.00 -50.73 -42.87
CA CYS A 13 -38.58 -49.37 -42.58
C CYS A 13 -38.18 -49.26 -41.11
N LEU A 14 -36.92 -49.56 -40.82
CA LEU A 14 -36.30 -49.34 -39.52
C LEU A 14 -36.16 -47.83 -39.29
N ALA A 15 -37.24 -47.22 -38.79
CA ALA A 15 -37.22 -45.86 -38.28
C ALA A 15 -36.34 -45.83 -37.02
N ILE A 16 -35.05 -45.54 -37.21
CA ILE A 16 -34.12 -45.28 -36.12
C ILE A 16 -34.57 -43.97 -35.47
N THR A 17 -35.45 -44.07 -34.47
CA THR A 17 -35.73 -42.99 -33.54
C THR A 17 -34.49 -42.79 -32.69
N SER A 18 -33.50 -42.08 -33.24
CA SER A 18 -32.35 -41.60 -32.49
C SER A 18 -32.87 -41.00 -31.19
N PRO A 19 -32.41 -41.46 -30.01
CA PRO A 19 -32.84 -40.84 -28.78
C PRO A 19 -32.48 -39.36 -28.89
N TRP A 20 -33.46 -38.49 -28.68
CA TRP A 20 -33.17 -37.10 -28.37
C TRP A 20 -32.40 -37.12 -27.05
N THR A 21 -31.07 -37.22 -27.14
CA THR A 21 -30.19 -36.64 -26.15
C THR A 21 -30.57 -35.17 -26.13
N ALA A 22 -31.42 -34.83 -25.16
CA ALA A 22 -31.52 -33.47 -24.70
C ALA A 22 -30.11 -33.10 -24.28
N PHE A 23 -29.42 -32.39 -25.18
CA PHE A 23 -28.38 -31.47 -24.77
C PHE A 23 -29.10 -30.50 -23.84
N ALA A 24 -29.08 -30.84 -22.55
CA ALA A 24 -29.01 -29.83 -21.53
C ALA A 24 -27.89 -28.91 -22.00
N ASP A 25 -28.27 -27.70 -22.42
CA ASP A 25 -27.35 -26.59 -22.69
C ASP A 25 -26.81 -26.14 -21.33
N GLN A 26 -26.08 -27.06 -20.69
CA GLN A 26 -25.23 -26.85 -19.55
C GLN A 26 -24.05 -26.07 -20.11
N ARG A 27 -24.32 -24.79 -20.35
CA ARG A 27 -23.33 -23.78 -20.67
C ARG A 27 -22.31 -23.84 -19.56
N GLU A 28 -21.16 -24.45 -19.86
CA GLU A 28 -19.92 -24.01 -19.26
C GLU A 28 -19.88 -22.51 -19.54
N ALA A 29 -20.17 -21.74 -18.48
CA ALA A 29 -20.09 -20.30 -18.53
C ALA A 29 -18.61 -19.98 -18.67
N ASP A 30 -18.17 -19.86 -19.93
CA ASP A 30 -16.81 -19.54 -20.31
C ASP A 30 -16.26 -18.47 -19.35
N PRO A 31 -15.28 -18.80 -18.49
CA PRO A 31 -14.80 -17.90 -17.46
C PRO A 31 -14.02 -16.71 -18.05
N PHE A 32 -13.88 -16.66 -19.38
CA PHE A 32 -13.29 -15.57 -20.14
C PHE A 32 -14.31 -14.76 -20.95
N ARG A 33 -15.62 -15.04 -20.83
CA ARG A 33 -16.65 -14.18 -21.44
C ARG A 33 -16.51 -12.75 -20.92
N PRO A 34 -16.40 -11.74 -21.80
CA PRO A 34 -16.57 -10.36 -21.37
C PRO A 34 -17.98 -10.21 -20.80
N PHE A 35 -18.06 -9.58 -19.62
CA PHE A 35 -19.31 -9.24 -18.96
C PHE A 35 -20.18 -8.45 -19.96
N PRO A 36 -21.45 -8.83 -20.16
CA PRO A 36 -22.27 -8.28 -21.25
C PRO A 36 -22.40 -6.75 -21.16
N ASP A 37 -22.38 -6.22 -19.94
CA ASP A 37 -22.46 -4.81 -19.61
C ASP A 37 -21.07 -4.20 -19.31
N GLN A 38 -20.04 -4.54 -20.10
CA GLN A 38 -18.80 -3.75 -20.16
C GLN A 38 -18.81 -2.80 -21.36
N LEU A 39 -18.45 -1.54 -21.12
CA LEU A 39 -18.21 -0.55 -22.18
C LEU A 39 -17.02 -0.99 -23.03
N ALA A 40 -17.16 -0.89 -24.36
CA ALA A 40 -16.06 -1.18 -25.28
C ALA A 40 -14.92 -0.16 -25.09
N PRO A 41 -13.65 -0.57 -24.90
CA PRO A 41 -12.54 0.35 -24.72
C PRO A 41 -12.35 1.34 -25.88
N SER A 42 -12.79 0.98 -27.09
CA SER A 42 -12.77 1.85 -28.28
C SER A 42 -13.59 3.13 -28.13
N LEU A 43 -14.59 3.16 -27.23
CA LEU A 43 -15.34 4.38 -26.90
C LEU A 43 -14.44 5.46 -26.26
N PHE A 44 -13.30 5.07 -25.69
CA PHE A 44 -12.37 5.96 -24.98
C PHE A 44 -11.19 6.38 -25.88
N ASN A 45 -11.17 6.01 -27.16
CA ASN A 45 -10.08 6.35 -28.09
C ASN A 45 -9.94 7.86 -28.33
N GLU A 46 -11.03 8.61 -28.19
CA GLU A 46 -11.07 10.07 -28.37
C GLU A 46 -10.69 10.83 -27.07
N VAL A 47 -10.54 10.13 -25.93
CA VAL A 47 -10.25 10.74 -24.63
C VAL A 47 -8.76 11.08 -24.52
N GLN A 48 -8.47 12.37 -24.32
CA GLN A 48 -7.12 12.93 -24.46
C GLN A 48 -6.37 12.90 -23.13
N ASP A 49 -5.50 11.91 -22.97
CA ASP A 49 -4.59 11.83 -21.82
C ASP A 49 -3.69 13.08 -21.71
N LYS A 50 -3.58 13.59 -20.48
CA LYS A 50 -2.72 14.72 -20.09
C LYS A 50 -3.11 16.07 -20.71
N ALA A 51 -4.31 16.21 -21.26
CA ALA A 51 -4.87 17.49 -21.66
C ALA A 51 -5.03 18.45 -20.46
N PHE A 52 -4.69 19.72 -20.66
CA PHE A 52 -5.00 20.80 -19.71
C PHE A 52 -6.50 21.16 -19.78
N GLY A 53 -7.06 21.65 -18.68
CA GLY A 53 -8.50 21.95 -18.56
C GLY A 53 -9.34 20.81 -17.96
N GLY A 54 -8.82 19.58 -17.93
CA GLY A 54 -9.42 18.46 -17.20
C GLY A 54 -10.26 17.53 -18.08
N VAL A 55 -11.58 17.54 -17.89
CA VAL A 55 -12.53 16.86 -18.79
C VAL A 55 -12.95 17.88 -19.86
N LEU A 56 -12.66 17.57 -21.11
CA LEU A 56 -12.88 18.46 -22.25
C LEU A 56 -14.37 18.47 -22.68
N ASP A 57 -14.78 19.47 -23.46
CA ASP A 57 -16.18 19.65 -23.87
C ASP A 57 -16.71 18.52 -24.78
N ASP A 58 -15.83 17.94 -25.61
CA ASP A 58 -16.08 16.72 -26.39
C ASP A 58 -16.16 15.47 -25.50
N GLU A 59 -15.27 15.36 -24.52
CA GLU A 59 -15.24 14.26 -23.53
C GLU A 59 -16.48 14.22 -22.62
N LYS A 60 -17.16 15.35 -22.37
CA LYS A 60 -18.32 15.45 -21.46
C LYS A 60 -19.42 14.42 -21.74
N ALA A 61 -19.77 14.21 -23.02
CA ALA A 61 -20.85 13.30 -23.40
C ALA A 61 -20.53 11.85 -22.98
N LEU A 62 -19.28 11.41 -23.22
CA LEU A 62 -18.80 10.10 -22.80
C LEU A 62 -18.64 10.02 -21.28
N TYR A 63 -18.07 11.03 -20.63
CA TYR A 63 -17.89 11.12 -19.18
C TYR A 63 -19.21 10.86 -18.43
N TYR A 64 -20.28 11.56 -18.82
CA TYR A 64 -21.60 11.38 -18.22
C TYR A 64 -22.24 10.04 -18.61
N TYR A 65 -22.00 9.52 -19.82
CA TYR A 65 -22.46 8.19 -20.23
C TYR A 65 -21.82 7.07 -19.39
N VAL A 66 -20.52 7.15 -19.12
CA VAL A 66 -19.78 6.22 -18.26
C VAL A 66 -20.34 6.25 -16.83
N LEU A 67 -20.54 7.44 -16.25
CA LEU A 67 -21.15 7.58 -14.92
C LEU A 67 -22.60 7.06 -14.86
N LYS A 68 -23.39 7.23 -15.94
CA LYS A 68 -24.75 6.68 -16.03
C LYS A 68 -24.72 5.16 -16.10
N HIS A 69 -23.88 4.60 -16.97
CA HIS A 69 -23.70 3.15 -17.09
C HIS A 69 -23.25 2.51 -15.77
N LEU A 70 -22.30 3.13 -15.05
CA LEU A 70 -21.86 2.68 -13.72
C LEU A 70 -22.98 2.70 -12.67
N ARG A 71 -23.98 3.59 -12.78
CA ARG A 71 -25.16 3.59 -11.91
C ARG A 71 -26.14 2.48 -12.26
N ASP A 72 -26.32 2.18 -13.55
CA ASP A 72 -27.22 1.11 -14.00
C ASP A 72 -26.66 -0.29 -13.68
N THR A 73 -25.37 -0.53 -13.94
CA THR A 73 -24.70 -1.81 -13.68
C THR A 73 -24.61 -2.09 -12.16
N SER A 74 -24.70 -3.36 -11.75
CA SER A 74 -24.55 -3.72 -10.33
C SER A 74 -23.11 -3.52 -9.84
N LEU A 75 -22.93 -3.38 -8.53
CA LEU A 75 -21.59 -3.28 -7.92
C LEU A 75 -20.84 -4.62 -7.99
N GLU A 76 -21.57 -5.75 -7.97
CA GLU A 76 -21.01 -7.09 -8.02
C GLU A 76 -20.41 -7.36 -9.41
N ASP A 77 -21.16 -7.08 -10.48
CA ASP A 77 -20.67 -7.15 -11.87
C ASP A 77 -19.46 -6.23 -12.07
N GLN A 78 -19.50 -5.00 -11.53
CA GLN A 78 -18.38 -4.06 -11.60
C GLN A 78 -17.11 -4.62 -10.96
N LYS A 79 -17.23 -5.26 -9.78
CA LYS A 79 -16.10 -5.89 -9.07
C LYS A 79 -15.61 -7.14 -9.77
N GLN A 80 -16.50 -7.99 -10.28
CA GLN A 80 -16.13 -9.21 -10.99
C GLN A 80 -15.41 -8.86 -12.32
N ALA A 81 -15.88 -7.84 -13.03
CA ALA A 81 -15.23 -7.25 -14.19
C ALA A 81 -13.84 -6.65 -13.88
N ALA A 82 -13.68 -5.96 -12.75
CA ALA A 82 -12.39 -5.43 -12.32
C ALA A 82 -11.40 -6.54 -11.93
N ALA A 83 -11.85 -7.55 -11.17
CA ALA A 83 -11.06 -8.72 -10.80
C ALA A 83 -10.61 -9.51 -12.04
N PHE A 84 -11.49 -9.67 -13.03
CA PHE A 84 -11.15 -10.28 -14.32
C PHE A 84 -10.09 -9.48 -15.08
N ASN A 85 -10.25 -8.16 -15.19
CA ASN A 85 -9.26 -7.30 -15.86
C ASN A 85 -7.88 -7.36 -15.16
N LEU A 86 -7.86 -7.45 -13.83
CA LEU A 86 -6.64 -7.67 -13.04
C LEU A 86 -6.03 -9.06 -13.29
N GLN A 87 -6.84 -10.13 -13.32
CA GLN A 87 -6.37 -11.50 -13.61
C GLN A 87 -5.76 -11.60 -15.02
N GLN A 88 -6.40 -11.01 -16.03
CA GLN A 88 -5.85 -10.91 -17.39
C GLN A 88 -4.51 -10.16 -17.39
N ARG A 89 -4.41 -9.02 -16.69
CA ARG A 89 -3.16 -8.27 -16.62
C ARG A 89 -2.03 -9.03 -15.91
N ARG A 90 -2.37 -9.84 -14.90
CA ARG A 90 -1.41 -10.73 -14.22
C ARG A 90 -0.94 -11.88 -15.14
N SER A 91 -1.79 -12.39 -16.02
CA SER A 91 -1.40 -13.45 -16.97
C SER A 91 -0.50 -12.92 -18.10
N GLU A 92 -0.68 -11.67 -18.54
CA GLU A 92 0.19 -10.98 -19.50
C GLU A 92 1.64 -10.90 -18.99
N ILE A 93 1.84 -10.49 -17.74
CA ILE A 93 3.16 -10.18 -17.16
C ILE A 93 3.84 -11.45 -16.64
N LYS A 94 4.98 -11.82 -17.24
CA LYS A 94 5.80 -13.01 -16.85
C LYS A 94 5.97 -13.16 -15.34
N LEU A 95 6.35 -12.09 -14.63
CA LEU A 95 6.59 -12.10 -13.19
C LEU A 95 5.38 -12.61 -12.39
N PHE A 96 4.16 -12.17 -12.70
CA PHE A 96 2.95 -12.55 -11.94
C PHE A 96 2.30 -13.85 -12.44
N ARG A 97 2.71 -14.31 -13.62
CA ARG A 97 2.41 -15.66 -14.13
C ARG A 97 3.27 -16.74 -13.45
N GLU A 98 4.55 -16.44 -13.21
CA GLU A 98 5.49 -17.34 -12.52
C GLU A 98 5.39 -17.24 -10.99
N HIS A 99 5.02 -16.07 -10.47
CA HIS A 99 4.80 -15.81 -9.04
C HIS A 99 3.36 -15.37 -8.75
N PRO A 100 2.38 -16.28 -8.80
CA PRO A 100 0.97 -15.98 -8.55
C PRO A 100 0.71 -15.49 -7.11
N GLU A 101 1.62 -15.75 -6.17
CA GLU A 101 1.58 -15.30 -4.77
C GLU A 101 1.89 -13.80 -4.59
N ARG A 102 2.52 -13.15 -5.58
CA ARG A 102 2.90 -11.73 -5.50
C ARG A 102 1.78 -10.84 -5.97
N GLU A 103 1.40 -9.83 -5.18
CA GLU A 103 0.45 -8.81 -5.61
C GLU A 103 1.04 -7.93 -6.74
N LEU A 104 0.20 -7.55 -7.70
CA LEU A 104 0.55 -6.57 -8.73
C LEU A 104 0.40 -5.18 -8.10
N PRO A 105 1.44 -4.32 -8.05
CA PRO A 105 1.26 -2.92 -7.67
C PRO A 105 0.46 -2.20 -8.76
N ILE A 106 -0.85 -2.11 -8.54
CA ILE A 106 -1.83 -1.65 -9.53
C ILE A 106 -1.59 -0.19 -9.90
N PHE A 107 -1.27 0.69 -8.94
CA PHE A 107 -1.10 2.12 -9.25
C PHE A 107 0.12 2.37 -10.17
N PRO A 108 1.34 1.85 -9.88
CA PRO A 108 2.47 1.95 -10.81
C PRO A 108 2.27 1.28 -12.17
N ASP A 109 1.54 0.16 -12.25
CA ASP A 109 1.27 -0.49 -13.54
C ASP A 109 0.22 0.30 -14.36
N LEU A 110 -0.85 0.77 -13.72
CA LEU A 110 -1.89 1.59 -14.32
C LEU A 110 -1.34 2.95 -14.82
N PHE A 111 -0.51 3.61 -14.02
CA PHE A 111 0.11 4.89 -14.40
C PHE A 111 1.08 4.75 -15.58
N LYS A 112 1.78 3.62 -15.70
CA LYS A 112 2.74 3.34 -16.79
C LYS A 112 2.10 2.79 -18.07
N ASN A 113 0.95 2.12 -17.94
CA ASN A 113 0.29 1.40 -19.04
C ASN A 113 -1.15 1.91 -19.23
N SER A 114 -1.38 3.23 -19.15
CA SER A 114 -2.72 3.84 -19.10
C SER A 114 -3.64 3.33 -20.21
N ASP A 115 -3.15 3.22 -21.44
CA ASP A 115 -3.93 2.76 -22.60
C ASP A 115 -4.39 1.28 -22.51
N ARG A 116 -3.69 0.44 -21.72
CA ARG A 116 -4.14 -0.94 -21.43
C ARG A 116 -5.29 -0.98 -20.43
N TYR A 117 -5.46 0.07 -19.63
CA TYR A 117 -6.52 0.19 -18.61
C TYR A 117 -7.65 1.14 -18.99
N LYS A 118 -7.42 2.08 -19.93
CA LYS A 118 -8.41 3.04 -20.41
C LYS A 118 -9.64 2.31 -20.93
N GLY A 119 -10.82 2.74 -20.49
CA GLY A 119 -12.08 2.06 -20.80
C GLY A 119 -12.24 0.67 -20.19
N ARG A 120 -11.52 0.36 -19.10
CA ARG A 120 -11.72 -0.87 -18.31
C ARG A 120 -11.95 -0.57 -16.84
N LEU A 121 -12.73 -1.44 -16.20
CA LEU A 121 -12.96 -1.43 -14.77
C LEU A 121 -11.72 -1.88 -14.00
N VAL A 122 -11.39 -1.16 -12.94
CA VAL A 122 -10.36 -1.48 -11.95
C VAL A 122 -10.91 -1.26 -10.54
N THR A 123 -10.39 -2.02 -9.57
CA THR A 123 -10.67 -1.82 -8.14
C THR A 123 -9.40 -1.34 -7.45
N LEU A 124 -9.50 -0.26 -6.68
CA LEU A 124 -8.42 0.26 -5.84
C LEU A 124 -8.90 0.39 -4.40
N THR A 125 -8.02 0.10 -3.45
CA THR A 125 -8.27 0.31 -2.01
C THR A 125 -7.15 1.16 -1.43
N GLY A 126 -7.51 2.12 -0.60
CA GLY A 126 -6.55 3.07 -0.04
C GLY A 126 -7.18 4.04 0.93
N ARG A 127 -6.64 5.26 0.94
CA ARG A 127 -6.89 6.29 1.94
C ARG A 127 -7.26 7.60 1.25
N VAL A 128 -8.37 8.23 1.62
CA VAL A 128 -8.84 9.48 0.99
C VAL A 128 -8.45 10.68 1.84
N ARG A 129 -7.71 11.63 1.27
CA ARG A 129 -7.22 12.86 1.94
C ARG A 129 -7.93 14.15 1.53
N LYS A 130 -8.85 14.05 0.56
CA LYS A 130 -9.73 15.12 0.11
C LYS A 130 -10.99 14.47 -0.44
N LEU A 131 -12.14 14.89 0.05
CA LEU A 131 -13.45 14.55 -0.52
C LEU A 131 -14.25 15.85 -0.62
N ILE A 132 -14.66 16.21 -1.83
CA ILE A 132 -15.51 17.38 -2.09
C ILE A 132 -16.70 16.96 -2.96
N HIS A 133 -17.77 17.74 -2.94
CA HIS A 133 -18.92 17.57 -3.83
C HIS A 133 -19.19 18.86 -4.63
N TYR A 134 -19.70 18.72 -5.85
CA TYR A 134 -20.08 19.85 -6.70
C TYR A 134 -21.33 19.51 -7.53
N PRO A 135 -22.10 20.52 -7.99
CA PRO A 135 -23.21 20.26 -8.90
C PRO A 135 -22.71 19.65 -10.21
N ALA A 136 -23.43 18.65 -10.72
CA ALA A 136 -23.23 18.20 -12.10
C ALA A 136 -23.62 19.34 -13.06
N ALA A 137 -23.07 19.35 -14.28
CA ALA A 137 -23.40 20.35 -15.27
C ALA A 137 -24.89 20.26 -15.68
N ASP A 138 -25.56 21.41 -15.79
CA ASP A 138 -27.02 21.49 -16.01
C ASP A 138 -27.47 20.89 -17.37
N ASP A 139 -26.54 20.74 -18.31
CA ASP A 139 -26.74 20.15 -19.63
C ASP A 139 -26.65 18.60 -19.66
N ASN A 140 -26.36 17.95 -18.53
CA ASN A 140 -26.20 16.48 -18.51
C ASN A 140 -27.52 15.74 -18.76
N GLN A 141 -27.59 15.03 -19.88
CA GLN A 141 -28.78 14.30 -20.37
C GLN A 141 -29.28 13.13 -19.49
N TYR A 142 -28.65 12.88 -18.33
CA TYR A 142 -29.01 11.78 -17.41
C TYR A 142 -29.52 12.26 -16.05
N GLY A 143 -29.73 13.58 -15.87
CA GLY A 143 -30.34 14.15 -14.67
C GLY A 143 -29.51 13.95 -13.39
N MET A 144 -28.19 13.78 -13.51
CA MET A 144 -27.28 13.84 -12.36
C MET A 144 -27.32 15.25 -11.78
N LYS A 145 -27.22 15.37 -10.46
CA LYS A 145 -27.32 16.66 -9.74
C LYS A 145 -26.07 17.00 -8.93
N THR A 146 -25.34 15.98 -8.49
CA THR A 146 -24.17 16.13 -7.63
C THR A 146 -23.17 15.04 -7.97
N LEU A 147 -21.90 15.41 -8.07
CA LEU A 147 -20.78 14.50 -8.20
C LEU A 147 -19.82 14.72 -7.02
N TYR A 148 -19.09 13.67 -6.66
CA TYR A 148 -18.14 13.66 -5.57
C TYR A 148 -16.74 13.38 -6.11
N GLU A 149 -15.77 14.25 -5.80
CA GLU A 149 -14.36 14.08 -6.13
C GLU A 149 -13.58 13.66 -4.89
N ALA A 150 -12.98 12.47 -4.96
CA ALA A 150 -12.15 11.90 -3.90
C ALA A 150 -10.70 11.74 -4.39
N TRP A 151 -9.74 12.15 -3.55
CA TRP A 151 -8.31 11.97 -3.82
C TRP A 151 -7.82 10.76 -3.03
N LEU A 152 -7.79 9.60 -3.69
CA LEU A 152 -7.47 8.30 -3.13
C LEU A 152 -5.97 8.02 -3.27
N PHE A 153 -5.32 7.65 -2.17
CA PHE A 153 -3.93 7.24 -2.12
C PHE A 153 -3.87 5.76 -1.75
N THR A 154 -3.48 4.91 -2.70
CA THR A 154 -3.19 3.48 -2.47
C THR A 154 -1.78 3.34 -1.88
N ASP A 155 -1.48 2.24 -1.20
CA ASP A 155 -0.19 2.11 -0.48
C ASP A 155 1.03 2.00 -1.43
N ASP A 156 0.80 1.68 -2.71
CA ASP A 156 1.79 1.68 -3.79
C ASP A 156 1.89 3.03 -4.57
N SER A 157 1.07 4.04 -4.24
CA SER A 157 1.02 5.35 -4.93
C SER A 157 1.98 6.43 -4.39
N GLN A 158 2.56 6.19 -3.21
CA GLN A 158 3.44 7.12 -2.47
C GLN A 158 2.76 8.45 -2.08
N GLN A 159 2.90 9.48 -2.93
CA GLN A 159 2.30 10.82 -2.76
C GLN A 159 1.45 11.24 -3.96
N ASN A 160 1.18 10.35 -4.91
CA ASN A 160 0.40 10.65 -6.10
C ASN A 160 -1.04 10.15 -5.89
N PRO A 161 -2.08 10.98 -6.03
CA PRO A 161 -3.44 10.53 -5.92
C PRO A 161 -3.87 9.77 -7.18
N THR A 162 -4.81 8.84 -7.01
CA THR A 162 -5.87 8.62 -7.99
C THR A 162 -6.98 9.62 -7.71
N VAL A 163 -7.41 10.37 -8.71
CA VAL A 163 -8.62 11.19 -8.63
C VAL A 163 -9.80 10.29 -9.01
N VAL A 164 -10.78 10.20 -8.12
CA VAL A 164 -12.02 9.45 -8.33
C VAL A 164 -13.15 10.44 -8.43
N ILE A 165 -13.93 10.40 -9.52
CA ILE A 165 -15.26 11.01 -9.54
C ILE A 165 -16.32 9.91 -9.41
N CYS A 166 -17.27 10.12 -8.52
CA CYS A 166 -18.38 9.19 -8.31
C CYS A 166 -19.71 9.92 -8.10
N THR A 167 -20.81 9.19 -8.32
CA THR A 167 -22.17 9.71 -8.20
C THR A 167 -22.76 9.54 -6.80
N GLU A 168 -22.21 8.62 -6.00
CA GLU A 168 -22.75 8.21 -4.71
C GLU A 168 -21.63 8.04 -3.68
N VAL A 169 -21.86 8.40 -2.41
CA VAL A 169 -20.92 8.19 -1.29
C VAL A 169 -21.67 7.70 -0.05
N PRO A 170 -20.99 7.02 0.89
CA PRO A 170 -21.58 6.60 2.15
C PRO A 170 -22.25 7.78 2.89
N PRO A 171 -23.39 7.59 3.58
CA PRO A 171 -24.14 8.70 4.18
C PRO A 171 -23.33 9.64 5.09
N ALA A 172 -22.35 9.09 5.82
CA ALA A 172 -21.45 9.85 6.69
C ALA A 172 -20.43 10.74 5.95
N LEU A 173 -20.27 10.56 4.64
CA LEU A 173 -19.29 11.25 3.78
C LEU A 173 -19.94 12.23 2.78
N LYS A 174 -21.26 12.43 2.85
CA LYS A 174 -22.01 13.28 1.90
C LYS A 174 -21.59 14.75 1.91
N ASN A 175 -21.07 15.24 3.03
CA ASN A 175 -20.65 16.64 3.20
C ASN A 175 -19.11 16.80 3.08
N GLY A 176 -18.40 15.77 2.60
CA GLY A 176 -16.93 15.71 2.61
C GLY A 176 -16.40 14.71 3.64
N LEU A 177 -15.18 14.93 4.12
CA LEU A 177 -14.61 14.15 5.23
C LEU A 177 -15.31 14.52 6.56
N PRO A 178 -15.33 13.61 7.57
CA PRO A 178 -15.87 13.93 8.89
C PRO A 178 -15.10 15.09 9.56
N GLU A 179 -15.78 15.88 10.40
CA GLU A 179 -15.15 16.99 11.11
C GLU A 179 -13.93 16.51 11.94
N GLY A 180 -12.84 17.27 11.89
CA GLY A 180 -11.57 16.90 12.55
C GLY A 180 -10.79 15.75 11.88
N THR A 181 -11.18 15.30 10.68
CA THR A 181 -10.57 14.15 10.00
C THR A 181 -9.95 14.54 8.64
N ASP A 182 -8.62 14.71 8.60
CA ASP A 182 -7.88 15.03 7.36
C ASP A 182 -7.68 13.83 6.41
N VAL A 183 -7.89 12.60 6.91
CA VAL A 183 -7.76 11.38 6.12
C VAL A 183 -8.68 10.27 6.63
N ILE A 184 -9.36 9.58 5.72
CA ILE A 184 -10.10 8.34 6.02
C ILE A 184 -9.41 7.15 5.36
N ASP A 185 -9.20 6.09 6.14
CA ASP A 185 -8.60 4.83 5.68
C ASP A 185 -9.67 3.81 5.26
N HIS A 186 -9.25 2.79 4.52
CA HIS A 186 -10.08 1.66 4.06
C HIS A 186 -11.28 2.11 3.22
N VAL A 187 -11.00 3.03 2.29
CA VAL A 187 -11.89 3.36 1.18
C VAL A 187 -11.51 2.49 -0.02
N THR A 188 -12.49 1.74 -0.53
CA THR A 188 -12.41 1.01 -1.79
C THR A 188 -13.26 1.71 -2.84
N VAL A 189 -12.78 1.70 -4.09
CA VAL A 189 -13.50 2.16 -5.27
C VAL A 189 -13.41 1.08 -6.34
N THR A 190 -14.48 0.89 -7.10
CA THR A 190 -14.44 0.17 -8.38
C THR A 190 -14.99 1.09 -9.47
N GLY A 191 -14.28 1.23 -10.59
CA GLY A 191 -14.62 2.20 -11.62
C GLY A 191 -13.75 2.10 -12.87
N TYR A 192 -14.19 2.78 -13.94
CA TYR A 192 -13.49 2.85 -15.21
C TYR A 192 -12.34 3.84 -15.15
N LEU A 193 -11.15 3.46 -15.63
CA LEU A 193 -10.11 4.45 -15.93
C LEU A 193 -10.55 5.26 -17.17
N PHE A 194 -10.75 6.56 -16.98
CA PHE A 194 -11.17 7.48 -18.03
C PHE A 194 -9.95 8.09 -18.74
N LYS A 195 -9.07 8.76 -17.98
CA LYS A 195 -7.86 9.40 -18.52
C LYS A 195 -6.75 9.55 -17.49
N MET A 196 -5.55 9.87 -17.95
CA MET A 196 -4.50 10.54 -17.18
C MET A 196 -4.85 12.03 -17.11
N TYR A 197 -5.23 12.52 -15.93
CA TYR A 197 -5.70 13.89 -15.68
C TYR A 197 -4.55 14.77 -15.15
N VAL A 198 -4.41 15.99 -15.70
CA VAL A 198 -3.49 17.00 -15.17
C VAL A 198 -4.19 17.78 -14.06
N TYR A 199 -3.53 17.89 -12.90
CA TYR A 199 -3.96 18.72 -11.79
C TYR A 199 -2.83 19.65 -11.35
N ASN A 200 -3.17 20.81 -10.81
CA ASN A 200 -2.17 21.70 -10.21
C ASN A 200 -1.99 21.31 -8.73
N ALA A 201 -0.78 20.87 -8.38
CA ALA A 201 -0.35 20.79 -6.99
C ALA A 201 0.16 22.16 -6.52
N GLN A 202 0.61 22.26 -5.26
CA GLN A 202 1.14 23.51 -4.70
C GLN A 202 2.47 23.94 -5.36
N ASP A 203 3.21 22.99 -5.95
CA ASP A 203 4.55 23.19 -6.50
C ASP A 203 4.59 23.18 -8.04
N THR A 204 3.79 22.31 -8.67
CA THR A 204 3.80 22.13 -10.14
C THR A 204 2.52 21.46 -10.64
N SER A 205 2.26 21.51 -11.95
CA SER A 205 1.26 20.66 -12.59
C SER A 205 1.74 19.20 -12.58
N ARG A 206 0.93 18.31 -12.02
CA ARG A 206 1.18 16.88 -11.87
C ARG A 206 0.11 16.07 -12.61
N VAL A 207 0.36 14.78 -12.83
CA VAL A 207 -0.56 13.85 -13.48
C VAL A 207 -1.10 12.85 -12.46
N ALA A 208 -2.39 12.53 -12.53
CA ALA A 208 -3.06 11.50 -11.74
C ALA A 208 -3.96 10.63 -12.64
N PRO A 209 -4.17 9.34 -12.33
CA PRO A 209 -5.27 8.58 -12.91
C PRO A 209 -6.62 9.19 -12.54
N LEU A 210 -7.52 9.34 -13.51
CA LEU A 210 -8.91 9.75 -13.30
C LEU A 210 -9.84 8.54 -13.48
N ILE A 211 -10.43 8.08 -12.38
CA ILE A 211 -11.40 6.99 -12.36
C ILE A 211 -12.82 7.56 -12.24
N LEU A 212 -13.74 7.04 -13.06
CA LEU A 212 -15.17 7.25 -12.92
C LEU A 212 -15.78 6.02 -12.25
N ALA A 213 -16.52 6.20 -11.15
CA ALA A 213 -17.06 5.12 -10.33
C ALA A 213 -18.54 5.34 -9.98
N LYS A 214 -19.27 4.27 -9.66
CA LYS A 214 -20.63 4.37 -9.12
C LYS A 214 -20.60 5.06 -7.75
N GLN A 215 -19.83 4.48 -6.83
CA GLN A 215 -19.76 4.88 -5.44
C GLN A 215 -18.38 4.68 -4.82
N LEU A 216 -18.13 5.35 -3.69
CA LEU A 216 -17.10 4.95 -2.74
C LEU A 216 -17.66 3.91 -1.75
N GLU A 217 -16.85 2.95 -1.35
CA GLU A 217 -17.13 2.03 -0.25
C GLU A 217 -16.17 2.34 0.90
N TRP A 218 -16.68 2.83 2.03
CA TRP A 218 -15.86 3.09 3.21
C TRP A 218 -16.13 2.02 4.28
N ASN A 219 -15.14 1.18 4.52
CA ASN A 219 -15.19 0.09 5.51
C ASN A 219 -14.18 0.39 6.63
N PRO A 220 -14.50 1.30 7.57
CA PRO A 220 -13.55 1.70 8.61
C PRO A 220 -13.14 0.47 9.43
N ARG A 221 -11.82 0.27 9.59
CA ARG A 221 -11.32 -0.75 10.53
C ARG A 221 -11.77 -0.37 11.93
N THR A 222 -12.53 -1.26 12.57
CA THR A 222 -12.70 -1.26 14.02
C THR A 222 -11.31 -1.42 14.64
N THR A 223 -10.80 -0.39 15.31
CA THR A 223 -9.57 -0.51 16.10
C THR A 223 -9.81 -1.52 17.21
N ASP A 224 -8.99 -2.57 17.27
CA ASP A 224 -9.04 -3.46 18.42
C ASP A 224 -8.36 -2.78 19.62
N GLU A 225 -9.16 -2.02 20.36
CA GLU A 225 -8.84 -1.43 21.66
C GLU A 225 -8.16 -2.43 22.60
N ARG A 226 -8.52 -3.72 22.51
CA ARG A 226 -7.95 -4.79 23.35
C ARG A 226 -6.49 -5.06 22.98
N GLY A 227 -6.18 -5.17 21.68
CA GLY A 227 -4.81 -5.31 21.18
C GLY A 227 -3.91 -4.13 21.56
N SER A 228 -4.40 -2.90 21.37
CA SER A 228 -3.67 -1.67 21.76
C SER A 228 -3.38 -1.61 23.27
N ARG A 229 -4.39 -1.94 24.09
CA ARG A 229 -4.28 -1.98 25.55
C ARG A 229 -3.32 -3.08 26.03
N LEU A 230 -3.35 -4.26 25.43
CA LEU A 230 -2.42 -5.34 25.76
C LEU A 230 -0.97 -4.99 25.38
N PHE A 231 -0.75 -4.40 24.20
CA PHE A 231 0.59 -3.99 23.76
C PHE A 231 1.19 -2.92 24.69
N SER A 232 0.42 -1.89 25.05
CA SER A 232 0.85 -0.86 25.99
C SER A 232 1.11 -1.40 27.41
N GLN A 233 0.30 -2.35 27.88
CA GLN A 233 0.55 -3.05 29.16
C GLN A 233 1.84 -3.88 29.13
N ILE A 234 2.12 -4.60 28.04
CA ILE A 234 3.37 -5.35 27.85
C ILE A 234 4.57 -4.39 27.86
N LEU A 235 4.52 -3.32 27.06
CA LEU A 235 5.60 -2.33 26.95
C LEU A 235 5.89 -1.65 28.30
N ALA A 236 4.86 -1.26 29.05
CA ALA A 236 5.01 -0.71 30.40
C ALA A 236 5.62 -1.73 31.38
N GLY A 237 5.19 -3.00 31.32
CA GLY A 237 5.75 -4.09 32.11
C GLY A 237 7.25 -4.32 31.82
N THR A 238 7.63 -4.39 30.54
CA THR A 238 9.04 -4.52 30.12
C THR A 238 9.88 -3.33 30.61
N LEU A 239 9.38 -2.10 30.52
CA LEU A 239 10.07 -0.91 30.99
C LEU A 239 10.28 -0.93 32.51
N ILE A 240 9.27 -1.33 33.29
CA ILE A 240 9.38 -1.49 34.76
C ILE A 240 10.42 -2.55 35.11
N VAL A 241 10.44 -3.70 34.43
CA VAL A 241 11.42 -4.78 34.65
C VAL A 241 12.85 -4.31 34.32
N LEU A 242 13.05 -3.53 33.25
CA LEU A 242 14.35 -2.95 32.91
C LEU A 242 14.82 -1.95 33.99
N ILE A 243 13.96 -1.04 34.43
CA ILE A 243 14.29 -0.06 35.48
C ILE A 243 14.62 -0.78 36.80
N ALA A 244 13.84 -1.78 37.18
CA ALA A 244 14.11 -2.60 38.37
C ALA A 244 15.44 -3.36 38.26
N GLY A 245 15.75 -3.92 37.08
CA GLY A 245 17.03 -4.60 36.82
C GLY A 245 18.23 -3.67 36.97
N VAL A 246 18.16 -2.45 36.41
CA VAL A 246 19.19 -1.41 36.57
C VAL A 246 19.34 -1.00 38.03
N ALA A 247 18.24 -0.74 38.75
CA ALA A 247 18.27 -0.39 40.17
C ALA A 247 18.90 -1.48 41.04
N ILE A 248 18.57 -2.76 40.79
CA ILE A 248 19.16 -3.92 41.49
C ILE A 248 20.65 -4.05 41.17
N ALA A 249 21.07 -3.79 39.92
CA ALA A 249 22.48 -3.80 39.54
C ALA A 249 23.27 -2.68 40.24
N MET A 250 22.74 -1.45 40.27
CA MET A 250 23.35 -0.31 40.99
C MET A 250 23.41 -0.54 42.50
N TRP A 251 22.38 -1.15 43.09
CA TRP A 251 22.38 -1.54 44.51
C TRP A 251 23.45 -2.60 44.80
N LYS A 252 23.55 -3.66 43.98
CA LYS A 252 24.63 -4.66 44.11
C LYS A 252 26.03 -4.06 43.91
N ALA A 253 26.19 -3.09 43.01
CA ALA A 253 27.48 -2.40 42.81
C ALA A 253 27.88 -1.58 44.04
N SER A 254 26.99 -0.71 44.53
CA SER A 254 27.27 0.16 45.69
C SER A 254 27.49 -0.60 47.01
N GLN A 255 26.87 -1.76 47.20
CA GLN A 255 27.15 -2.61 48.36
C GLN A 255 28.55 -3.27 48.30
N ARG A 256 29.09 -3.56 47.10
CA ARG A 256 30.48 -4.03 46.93
C ARG A 256 31.47 -2.89 47.19
N ASP A 257 31.16 -1.67 46.76
CA ASP A 257 32.04 -0.50 46.94
C ASP A 257 32.23 -0.12 48.42
N LYS A 258 31.19 -0.25 49.26
CA LYS A 258 31.32 -0.11 50.73
C LYS A 258 32.39 -1.03 51.32
N GLN A 259 32.40 -2.30 50.91
CA GLN A 259 33.39 -3.28 51.39
C GLN A 259 34.82 -2.94 50.93
N PHE A 260 34.99 -2.25 49.80
CA PHE A 260 36.30 -1.73 49.37
C PHE A 260 36.71 -0.47 50.14
N ARG A 261 35.76 0.43 50.48
CA ARG A 261 36.02 1.59 51.35
C ARG A 261 36.49 1.16 52.75
N GLU A 262 35.79 0.22 53.38
CA GLU A 262 36.14 -0.30 54.71
C GLU A 262 37.55 -0.93 54.71
N ARG A 263 37.90 -1.71 53.67
CA ARG A 263 39.24 -2.29 53.50
C ARG A 263 40.34 -1.26 53.24
N ARG A 264 40.04 -0.07 52.72
CA ARG A 264 41.00 1.04 52.64
C ARG A 264 41.13 1.78 53.97
N LEU A 265 40.03 2.01 54.68
CA LEU A 265 40.01 2.68 55.98
C LEU A 265 40.73 1.87 57.08
N GLN A 266 40.60 0.55 57.08
CA GLN A 266 41.34 -0.32 58.02
C GLN A 266 42.84 -0.46 57.70
N LYS A 267 43.29 -0.08 56.50
CA LYS A 267 44.69 -0.28 56.06
C LYS A 267 45.56 0.98 56.17
N ASN A 268 45.17 1.95 57.00
CA ASN A 268 46.07 3.05 57.35
C ASN A 268 45.80 3.67 58.74
N PRO A 269 46.16 2.97 59.84
CA PRO A 269 46.28 3.56 61.16
C PRO A 269 47.64 4.27 61.38
N ASP A 270 48.55 4.24 60.40
CA ASP A 270 49.93 4.72 60.52
C ASP A 270 50.01 6.25 60.35
N GLN A 271 49.64 6.93 61.44
CA GLN A 271 50.29 8.14 61.97
C GLN A 271 50.99 9.08 60.97
N VAL A 272 50.26 10.11 60.49
CA VAL A 272 50.89 11.33 59.96
C VAL A 272 51.33 12.19 61.15
N ASP A 273 52.59 12.04 61.57
CA ASP A 273 53.20 12.84 62.63
C ASP A 273 53.66 14.21 62.13
N PHE A 274 52.84 15.24 62.34
CA PHE A 274 53.12 16.61 61.91
C PHE A 274 54.30 17.27 62.66
N ASN A 275 54.79 16.70 63.77
CA ASN A 275 55.87 17.29 64.57
C ASN A 275 57.25 17.29 63.88
N GLN A 276 57.39 16.61 62.74
CA GLN A 276 58.68 16.49 62.03
C GLN A 276 58.94 17.61 61.01
N LEU A 277 58.00 18.54 60.81
CA LEU A 277 58.10 19.61 59.80
C LEU A 277 58.79 20.91 60.29
N GLU A 278 59.11 21.04 61.59
CA GLU A 278 59.55 22.31 62.20
C GLU A 278 61.05 22.42 62.52
N LYS A 279 61.91 21.51 62.04
CA LYS A 279 63.38 21.62 62.22
C LYS A 279 64.06 22.17 60.94
N PRO A 280 64.66 23.37 60.99
CA PRO A 280 65.36 23.94 59.84
C PRO A 280 66.74 23.28 59.66
N THR A 281 67.01 22.77 58.47
CA THR A 281 68.33 22.23 58.08
C THR A 281 69.11 23.26 57.25
N GLU A 282 70.41 23.34 57.50
CA GLU A 282 71.30 24.38 56.97
C GLU A 282 71.82 24.07 55.54
N LYS A 283 72.68 24.95 55.02
CA LYS A 283 73.07 25.10 53.60
C LYS A 283 74.13 24.08 53.12
N THR A 284 74.40 24.13 51.80
CA THR A 284 75.71 23.82 51.12
C THR A 284 75.92 22.33 50.75
N GLN A 285 76.39 21.92 49.55
CA GLN A 285 76.53 22.51 48.18
C GLN A 285 76.60 21.34 47.13
N PRO A 286 76.66 21.58 45.79
CA PRO A 286 76.43 20.54 44.76
C PRO A 286 77.67 19.96 44.05
N GLU A 287 77.51 18.75 43.47
CA GLU A 287 78.45 18.12 42.51
C GLU A 287 77.68 17.16 41.55
N LYS A 288 78.20 16.76 40.37
CA LYS A 288 78.39 17.54 39.11
C LYS A 288 78.72 16.60 37.92
N ILE A 289 77.77 16.40 36.98
CA ILE A 289 77.98 15.99 35.56
C ILE A 289 78.51 14.51 35.40
N THR A 290 78.03 13.67 34.48
CA THR A 290 78.32 13.64 33.03
C THR A 290 77.40 12.63 32.30
N PRO A 291 76.95 12.88 31.05
CA PRO A 291 76.06 11.99 30.30
C PRO A 291 76.77 11.11 29.24
N ASP A 292 76.09 10.08 28.74
CA ASP A 292 76.27 9.46 27.39
C ASP A 292 75.21 8.34 27.18
N THR A 293 74.84 7.84 25.99
CA THR A 293 74.74 8.42 24.62
C THR A 293 74.17 7.37 23.62
N LYS A 294 73.21 7.76 22.75
CA LYS A 294 72.84 7.10 21.45
C LYS A 294 72.23 5.65 21.47
N THR A 295 71.57 5.08 20.42
CA THR A 295 71.00 5.57 19.13
C THR A 295 70.11 4.51 18.43
N SER A 296 69.07 4.95 17.66
CA SER A 296 68.35 4.23 16.57
C SER A 296 67.60 2.91 16.87
N GLU A 297 66.77 2.32 15.99
CA GLU A 297 66.19 2.61 14.64
C GLU A 297 64.75 1.99 14.61
N SER A 298 63.74 2.25 13.75
CA SER A 298 63.46 3.17 12.62
C SER A 298 61.97 3.61 12.75
N LYS A 299 61.45 4.74 12.22
CA LYS A 299 61.07 5.12 10.83
C LYS A 299 59.86 4.31 10.23
N PRO A 300 59.16 4.79 9.17
CA PRO A 300 57.79 5.34 9.30
C PRO A 300 56.77 4.64 8.36
N GLN A 301 55.57 5.20 8.15
CA GLN A 301 55.23 5.91 6.88
C GLN A 301 53.86 6.64 6.95
N ASP A 302 53.72 7.59 6.03
CA ASP A 302 52.62 8.47 5.61
C ASP A 302 51.25 7.76 5.39
N ASP A 303 50.11 8.41 5.08
CA ASP A 303 49.96 9.71 4.38
C ASP A 303 48.64 10.46 4.72
N SER A 304 48.57 11.67 4.17
CA SER A 304 47.52 12.67 4.13
C SER A 304 46.19 12.22 3.49
N GLY A 305 45.14 12.99 3.77
CA GLY A 305 43.83 12.90 3.14
C GLY A 305 42.97 14.10 3.51
N THR A 306 42.74 14.99 2.53
CA THR A 306 41.85 16.16 2.60
C THR A 306 40.38 15.78 2.63
#